data_AF-A0A1Q7AWD3-F1
#
_entry.id   AF-A0A1Q7AWD3-F1
#
_cell.length_a   1.000
_cell.length_b   1.000
_cell.length_c   1.000
_cell.angle_alpha   90.00
_cell.angle_beta   90.00
_cell.angle_gamma   90.00
#
_symmetry.space_group_name_H-M   'P 1'
#
loop_
_entity.id
_entity.type
_entity.pdbx_description
1 polymer ?
#
loop_
_entity_poly.entity_id
_entity_poly.type
_entity_poly.pdbx_seq_one_letter_code
_entity_poly.pdbx_strand_id
1 'polypeptide(L)'
;MTIARGRGAAAGDPDAGDGRPRAGDGQGTAQPGNDSAAAVADAHRREWAFVLAATARVAGDIDLAEECVQDAYVAALDAWSRQGVPRNPGAWLTTAARRRAIDALRRESTLRGKLPLLVEPVPPVAGSSPPAPASGEDDVIPDDRLRLVFTW
;
A
#
# COMPACT_ATOMS: atom_id res chain seq x y z
N MET A 1 1.52 30.76 80.58
CA MET A 1 2.88 31.17 80.98
C MET A 1 3.73 31.10 79.72
N THR A 2 4.22 32.15 79.04
CA THR A 2 4.23 33.61 79.22
C THR A 2 4.64 34.22 77.87
N ILE A 3 3.82 35.16 77.36
CA ILE A 3 4.14 36.49 76.76
C ILE A 3 5.51 36.60 76.05
N ALA A 4 5.62 36.98 74.76
CA ALA A 4 5.53 38.38 74.35
C ALA A 4 5.36 38.61 72.83
N ARG A 5 4.69 39.73 72.57
CA ARG A 5 4.16 40.26 71.31
C ARG A 5 5.16 41.30 70.78
N GLY A 6 5.70 41.11 69.58
CA GLY A 6 6.46 42.11 68.84
C GLY A 6 5.63 42.65 67.68
N ARG A 7 5.19 43.90 67.77
CA ARG A 7 4.40 44.63 66.78
C ARG A 7 5.36 45.46 65.93
N GLY A 8 5.47 45.15 64.65
CA GLY A 8 6.09 46.01 63.63
C GLY A 8 5.12 46.12 62.45
N ALA A 9 4.58 47.30 62.25
CA ALA A 9 3.75 47.65 61.11
C ALA A 9 4.61 48.37 60.08
N ALA A 10 4.60 47.89 58.84
CA ALA A 10 4.82 48.71 57.66
C ALA A 10 4.07 48.04 56.50
N ALA A 11 2.98 48.69 56.11
CA ALA A 11 2.19 48.37 54.95
C ALA A 11 2.99 48.70 53.68
N GLY A 12 3.08 47.74 52.78
CA GLY A 12 3.41 47.92 51.37
C GLY A 12 2.41 47.08 50.60
N ASP A 13 1.46 47.75 49.93
CA ASP A 13 0.48 47.17 49.01
C ASP A 13 1.14 46.93 47.63
N PRO A 14 0.50 46.26 46.65
CA PRO A 14 1.07 45.10 45.98
C PRO A 14 1.22 45.39 44.48
N ASP A 15 2.43 45.63 44.00
CA ASP A 15 2.67 45.80 42.56
C ASP A 15 3.56 44.69 42.03
N ALA A 16 2.92 43.60 41.64
CA ALA A 16 3.46 42.66 40.67
C ALA A 16 2.27 42.13 39.87
N GLY A 17 2.02 42.77 38.73
CA GLY A 17 1.06 42.29 37.75
C GLY A 17 1.39 40.86 37.30
N ASP A 18 0.62 39.89 37.79
CA ASP A 18 0.59 38.53 37.29
C ASP A 18 -0.23 38.48 35.98
N GLY A 19 0.39 39.03 34.93
CA GLY A 19 -0.04 38.90 33.55
C GLY A 19 0.33 37.52 33.02
N ARG A 20 -0.62 36.58 33.13
CA ARG A 20 -0.85 35.36 32.31
C ARG A 20 0.02 35.22 31.04
N PRO A 21 0.41 33.99 30.63
CA PRO A 21 -0.53 32.88 30.51
C PRO A 21 -0.03 31.52 30.99
N ARG A 22 -1.00 30.69 31.41
CA ARG A 22 -0.83 29.23 31.41
C ARG A 22 -0.40 28.83 30.00
N ALA A 23 0.86 28.47 29.83
CA ALA A 23 1.29 27.66 28.71
C ALA A 23 0.43 26.39 28.79
N GLY A 24 -0.50 26.28 27.85
CA GLY A 24 -1.11 25.00 27.56
C GLY A 24 0.02 24.12 27.06
N ASP A 25 0.59 23.33 27.97
CA ASP A 25 1.29 22.10 27.63
C ASP A 25 0.23 21.13 27.12
N GLY A 26 -0.30 21.43 25.94
CA GLY A 26 -0.81 20.43 25.02
C GLY A 26 0.38 19.60 24.60
N GLN A 27 0.89 18.79 25.52
CA GLN A 27 1.67 17.61 25.19
C GLN A 27 0.77 16.82 24.27
N GLY A 28 1.02 16.98 22.97
CA GLY A 28 0.36 16.25 21.92
C GLY A 28 0.42 14.80 22.32
N THR A 29 -0.74 14.25 22.66
CA THR A 29 -0.92 12.81 22.71
C THR A 29 -0.53 12.35 21.32
N ALA A 30 0.71 11.87 21.18
CA ALA A 30 1.22 11.27 19.98
C ALA A 30 0.24 10.15 19.66
N GLN A 31 -0.69 10.43 18.75
CA GLN A 31 -1.76 9.49 18.46
C GLN A 31 -1.03 8.28 17.89
N PRO A 32 -1.24 7.06 18.42
CA PRO A 32 -0.46 5.88 18.01
C PRO A 32 -0.48 5.63 16.49
N GLY A 33 -1.52 6.09 15.79
CA GLY A 33 -1.59 6.08 14.33
C GLY A 33 -0.61 7.05 13.64
N ASN A 34 -0.33 8.23 14.20
CA ASN A 34 0.61 9.20 13.65
C ASN A 34 2.06 8.73 13.78
N ASP A 35 2.40 8.10 14.91
CA ASP A 35 3.74 7.53 15.13
C ASP A 35 4.02 6.37 14.16
N SER A 36 3.00 5.57 13.88
CA SER A 36 3.09 4.47 12.92
C SER A 36 3.26 4.98 11.49
N ALA A 37 2.50 6.00 11.08
CA ALA A 37 2.65 6.63 9.77
C ALA A 37 4.04 7.28 9.60
N ALA A 38 4.55 7.95 10.63
CA ALA A 38 5.90 8.51 10.64
C ALA A 38 6.97 7.42 10.49
N ALA A 39 6.81 6.27 11.17
CA ALA A 39 7.71 5.13 11.05
C ALA A 39 7.68 4.50 9.66
N VAL A 40 6.50 4.37 9.03
CA VAL A 40 6.38 3.89 7.65
C VAL A 40 7.07 4.85 6.67
N ALA A 41 6.88 6.16 6.84
CA ALA A 41 7.55 7.15 6.01
C ALA A 41 9.09 7.11 6.17
N ASP A 42 9.59 6.88 7.39
CA ASP A 42 11.03 6.72 7.62
C ASP A 42 11.59 5.44 7.00
N ALA A 43 10.88 4.32 7.15
CA ALA A 43 11.23 3.07 6.49
C ALA A 43 11.25 3.23 4.97
N HIS A 44 10.27 3.92 4.39
CA HIS A 44 10.24 4.18 2.95
C HIS A 44 11.48 4.92 2.47
N ARG A 45 11.84 6.04 3.13
CA ARG A 45 13.02 6.84 2.75
C ARG A 45 14.33 6.04 2.82
N ARG A 46 14.44 5.08 3.73
CA ARG A 46 15.69 4.32 3.98
C ARG A 46 15.76 3.01 3.20
N GLU A 47 14.64 2.31 3.06
CA GLU A 47 14.61 0.88 2.70
C GLU A 47 13.98 0.63 1.32
N TRP A 48 13.31 1.60 0.70
CA TRP A 48 12.58 1.41 -0.55
C TRP A 48 13.38 0.64 -1.62
N ALA A 49 14.57 1.14 -1.97
CA ALA A 49 15.40 0.55 -3.01
C ALA A 49 15.82 -0.89 -2.68
N PHE A 50 16.13 -1.18 -1.41
CA PHE A 50 16.56 -2.51 -0.98
C PHE A 50 15.39 -3.51 -0.99
N VAL A 51 14.24 -3.10 -0.46
CA VAL A 51 13.02 -3.92 -0.44
C VAL A 51 12.56 -4.22 -1.87
N LEU A 52 12.59 -3.22 -2.76
CA LEU A 52 12.26 -3.38 -4.18
C LEU A 52 13.23 -4.33 -4.89
N ALA A 53 14.54 -4.13 -4.75
CA ALA A 53 15.53 -4.99 -5.37
C ALA A 53 15.45 -6.45 -4.88
N ALA A 54 15.23 -6.66 -3.58
CA ALA A 54 15.05 -7.97 -2.99
C ALA A 54 13.78 -8.68 -3.49
N THR A 55 12.71 -7.93 -3.72
CA THR A 55 11.43 -8.43 -4.22
C THR A 55 11.51 -8.72 -5.73
N ALA A 56 12.08 -7.82 -6.52
CA ALA A 56 12.30 -8.01 -7.96
C ALA A 56 13.12 -9.25 -8.28
N ARG A 57 14.13 -9.57 -7.45
CA ARG A 57 14.92 -10.81 -7.59
C ARG A 57 14.07 -12.08 -7.46
N VAL A 58 12.96 -12.02 -6.72
CA VAL A 58 12.08 -13.17 -6.49
C VAL A 58 10.92 -13.20 -7.49
N ALA A 59 10.36 -12.02 -7.78
CA ALA A 59 9.28 -11.87 -8.76
C ALA A 59 9.74 -12.18 -10.19
N GLY A 60 11.00 -11.85 -10.52
CA GLY A 60 11.51 -11.93 -11.89
C GLY A 60 10.97 -10.83 -12.81
N ASP A 61 10.19 -9.90 -12.26
CA ASP A 61 9.48 -8.82 -12.93
C ASP A 61 9.49 -7.60 -12.00
N ILE A 62 9.89 -6.44 -12.52
CA ILE A 62 10.03 -5.21 -11.72
C ILE A 62 8.67 -4.56 -11.44
N ASP A 63 7.73 -4.65 -12.37
CA ASP A 63 6.41 -4.03 -12.24
C ASP A 63 5.62 -4.79 -11.17
N LEU A 64 5.61 -6.13 -11.25
CA LEU A 64 5.01 -6.97 -10.20
C LEU A 64 5.67 -6.75 -8.83
N ALA A 65 6.99 -6.54 -8.82
CA ALA A 65 7.69 -6.27 -7.57
C ALA A 65 7.29 -4.94 -6.97
N GLU A 66 7.17 -3.88 -7.77
CA GLU A 66 6.72 -2.57 -7.30
C GLU A 66 5.33 -2.66 -6.66
N GLU A 67 4.37 -3.28 -7.33
CA GLU A 67 3.03 -3.51 -6.78
C GLU A 67 3.09 -4.24 -5.42
N CYS A 68 3.84 -5.33 -5.35
CA CYS A 68 3.98 -6.12 -4.12
C CYS A 68 4.64 -5.34 -2.98
N VAL A 69 5.57 -4.44 -3.30
CA VAL A 69 6.25 -3.59 -2.32
C VAL A 69 5.30 -2.51 -1.82
N GLN A 70 4.58 -1.82 -2.72
CA GLN A 70 3.57 -0.84 -2.35
C GLN A 70 2.52 -1.46 -1.42
N ASP A 71 2.00 -2.64 -1.76
CA ASP A 71 1.06 -3.38 -0.90
C ASP A 71 1.66 -3.76 0.46
N ALA A 72 2.97 -4.01 0.54
CA ALA A 72 3.64 -4.27 1.80
C ALA A 72 3.70 -3.00 2.67
N TYR A 73 3.94 -1.82 2.08
CA TYR A 73 3.89 -0.55 2.79
C TYR A 73 2.47 -0.20 3.25
N VAL A 74 1.44 -0.47 2.42
CA VAL A 74 0.03 -0.32 2.83
C VAL A 74 -0.29 -1.21 4.03
N ALA A 75 0.15 -2.47 3.99
CA ALA A 75 -0.04 -3.39 5.10
C ALA A 75 0.73 -2.97 6.37
N ALA A 76 1.86 -2.28 6.23
CA ALA A 76 2.62 -1.77 7.36
C ALA A 76 1.84 -0.68 8.12
N LEU A 77 1.17 0.24 7.42
CA LEU A 77 0.34 1.29 8.04
C LEU A 77 -0.71 0.68 8.98
N ASP A 78 -1.34 -0.40 8.53
CA ASP A 78 -2.39 -1.09 9.27
C ASP A 78 -1.85 -2.01 10.38
N ALA A 79 -0.76 -2.73 10.12
CA ALA A 79 -0.16 -3.62 11.10
C ALA A 79 0.53 -2.84 12.24
N TRP A 80 1.32 -1.82 11.92
CA TRP A 80 2.13 -1.12 12.92
C TRP A 80 1.27 -0.20 13.80
N SER A 81 0.17 0.33 13.27
CA SER A 81 -0.80 1.09 14.08
C SER A 81 -1.46 0.25 15.18
N ARG A 82 -1.67 -1.05 14.94
CA ARG A 82 -2.27 -1.96 15.91
C ARG A 82 -1.26 -2.69 16.79
N GLN A 83 -0.11 -3.03 16.25
CA GLN A 83 0.85 -3.95 16.87
C GLN A 83 2.16 -3.27 17.29
N GLY A 84 2.33 -2.00 16.94
CA GLY A 84 3.57 -1.26 17.08
C GLY A 84 4.55 -1.50 15.93
N VAL A 85 5.55 -0.63 15.84
CA VAL A 85 6.60 -0.71 14.82
C VAL A 85 7.56 -1.86 15.17
N PRO A 86 7.82 -2.79 14.23
CA PRO A 86 8.74 -3.89 14.47
C PRO A 86 10.18 -3.39 14.67
N ARG A 87 10.99 -4.14 15.42
CA ARG A 87 12.41 -3.81 15.68
C ARG A 87 13.23 -3.65 14.40
N ASN A 88 12.88 -4.38 13.34
CA ASN A 88 13.48 -4.24 12.02
C ASN A 88 12.39 -4.04 10.95
N PRO A 89 12.04 -2.78 10.64
CA PRO A 89 11.06 -2.44 9.61
C PRO A 89 11.40 -2.97 8.23
N GLY A 90 12.66 -2.82 7.78
CA GLY A 90 13.11 -3.25 6.46
C GLY A 90 12.97 -4.76 6.25
N ALA A 91 13.33 -5.58 7.25
CA ALA A 91 13.16 -7.03 7.21
C ALA A 91 11.67 -7.45 7.18
N TRP A 92 10.83 -6.74 7.94
CA TRP A 92 9.39 -6.98 7.93
C TRP A 92 8.80 -6.67 6.55
N LEU A 93 9.13 -5.52 5.97
CA LEU A 93 8.67 -5.08 4.65
C LEU A 93 9.14 -6.02 3.54
N THR A 94 10.43 -6.41 3.55
CA THR A 94 10.98 -7.38 2.60
C THR A 94 10.26 -8.71 2.66
N THR A 95 9.95 -9.19 3.87
CA THR A 95 9.21 -10.44 4.05
C THR A 95 7.77 -10.32 3.55
N ALA A 96 7.10 -9.22 3.86
CA ALA A 96 5.73 -8.95 3.46
C ALA A 96 5.58 -8.82 1.93
N ALA A 97 6.52 -8.14 1.27
CA ALA A 97 6.56 -7.99 -0.18
C ALA A 97 6.90 -9.32 -0.89
N ARG A 98 7.90 -10.05 -0.41
CA ARG A 98 8.28 -11.36 -0.96
C ARG A 98 7.14 -12.38 -0.90
N ARG A 99 6.39 -12.43 0.21
CA ARG A 99 5.23 -13.33 0.34
C ARG A 99 4.18 -13.01 -0.72
N ARG A 100 3.85 -11.73 -0.90
CA ARG A 100 2.90 -11.27 -1.92
C ARG A 100 3.35 -11.64 -3.33
N ALA A 101 4.63 -11.43 -3.66
CA ALA A 101 5.18 -11.81 -4.96
C ALA A 101 5.04 -13.32 -5.20
N ILE A 102 5.40 -14.15 -4.21
CA ILE A 102 5.24 -15.61 -4.31
C ILE A 102 3.77 -16.00 -4.52
N ASP A 103 2.85 -15.37 -3.79
CA ASP A 103 1.43 -15.66 -3.90
C ASP A 103 0.85 -15.20 -5.25
N ALA A 104 1.32 -14.08 -5.81
CA ALA A 104 0.98 -13.66 -7.16
C ALA A 104 1.46 -14.68 -8.21
N LEU A 105 2.72 -15.12 -8.12
CA LEU A 105 3.28 -16.13 -9.03
C LEU A 105 2.54 -17.47 -8.95
N ARG A 106 2.12 -17.88 -7.74
CA ARG A 106 1.32 -19.10 -7.53
C ARG A 106 -0.07 -18.97 -8.17
N ARG A 107 -0.71 -17.81 -8.04
CA ARG A 107 -2.01 -17.54 -8.67
C ARG A 107 -1.91 -17.58 -10.19
N GLU A 108 -0.89 -16.95 -10.77
CA GLU A 108 -0.63 -16.97 -12.21
C GLU A 108 -0.38 -18.39 -12.73
N SER A 109 0.46 -19.17 -12.04
CA SER A 109 0.70 -20.58 -12.37
C SER A 109 -0.59 -21.41 -12.33
N THR A 110 -1.42 -21.19 -11.32
CA THR A 110 -2.73 -21.86 -11.19
C THR A 110 -3.67 -21.47 -12.33
N LEU A 111 -3.72 -20.18 -12.70
CA LEU A 111 -4.53 -19.70 -13.81
C LEU A 111 -4.08 -20.35 -15.12
N ARG A 112 -2.78 -20.33 -15.40
CA ARG A 112 -2.21 -20.94 -16.60
C ARG A 112 -2.48 -22.44 -16.69
N GLY A 113 -2.43 -23.15 -15.57
CA GLY A 113 -2.77 -24.58 -15.51
C GLY A 113 -4.26 -24.89 -15.70
N LYS A 114 -5.15 -23.95 -15.34
CA LYS A 114 -6.60 -24.12 -15.47
C LYS A 114 -7.16 -23.63 -16.81
N LEU A 115 -6.51 -22.67 -17.47
CA LEU A 115 -6.96 -22.10 -18.75
C LEU A 115 -7.30 -23.17 -19.81
N PRO A 116 -6.47 -24.22 -20.03
CA PRO A 116 -6.79 -25.27 -21.00
C PRO A 116 -8.05 -26.06 -20.70
N LEU A 117 -8.45 -26.16 -19.42
CA LEU A 117 -9.67 -26.86 -19.01
C LEU A 117 -10.95 -26.09 -19.34
N LEU A 118 -10.84 -24.79 -19.62
CA LEU A 118 -11.96 -23.93 -19.99
C LEU A 118 -12.15 -23.82 -21.51
N VAL A 119 -11.22 -24.34 -22.30
CA VAL A 119 -11.33 -24.38 -23.76
C VAL A 119 -12.18 -25.60 -24.13
N GLU A 120 -13.42 -25.39 -24.57
CA GLU A 120 -14.16 -26.47 -25.22
C GLU A 120 -13.47 -26.83 -26.54
N PRO A 121 -13.20 -28.12 -26.81
CA PRO A 121 -12.72 -28.53 -28.11
C PRO A 121 -13.80 -28.20 -29.14
N VAL A 122 -13.52 -27.25 -30.04
CA VAL A 122 -14.37 -27.00 -31.21
C VAL A 122 -14.44 -28.33 -31.97
N PRO A 123 -15.63 -28.96 -32.09
CA PRO A 123 -15.74 -30.19 -32.85
C PRO A 123 -15.26 -29.90 -34.27
N PRO A 124 -14.45 -30.77 -34.89
CA PRO A 124 -14.11 -30.61 -36.29
C PRO A 124 -15.44 -30.52 -37.05
N VAL A 125 -15.66 -29.41 -37.76
CA VAL A 125 -16.83 -29.24 -38.60
C VAL A 125 -16.84 -30.37 -39.63
N ALA A 126 -17.62 -31.40 -39.35
CA ALA A 126 -17.89 -32.50 -40.25
C ALA A 126 -18.69 -31.93 -41.43
N GLY A 127 -17.98 -31.39 -42.43
CA GLY A 127 -18.63 -30.75 -43.57
C GLY A 127 -17.75 -29.88 -44.46
N SER A 128 -16.57 -29.44 -44.02
CA SER A 128 -15.67 -28.69 -44.91
C SER A 128 -14.87 -29.63 -45.80
N SER A 129 -15.55 -30.20 -46.80
CA SER A 129 -14.88 -30.47 -48.08
C SER A 129 -14.19 -29.17 -48.48
N PRO A 130 -12.91 -29.16 -48.89
CA PRO A 130 -12.33 -27.95 -49.46
C PRO A 130 -13.27 -27.46 -50.55
N PRO A 131 -13.68 -26.17 -50.55
CA PRO A 131 -14.54 -25.68 -51.61
C PRO A 131 -13.82 -25.99 -52.93
N ALA A 132 -14.50 -26.72 -53.82
CA ALA A 132 -14.12 -26.73 -55.23
C ALA A 132 -13.89 -25.27 -55.63
N PRO A 133 -12.88 -24.93 -56.45
CA PRO A 133 -12.52 -23.54 -56.71
C PRO A 133 -13.74 -22.79 -57.23
N ALA A 134 -14.43 -22.10 -56.32
CA ALA A 134 -15.54 -21.24 -56.62
C ALA A 134 -14.90 -20.05 -57.32
N SER A 135 -15.16 -19.98 -58.61
CA SER A 135 -14.84 -18.81 -59.39
C SER A 135 -15.69 -17.66 -58.85
N GLY A 136 -15.03 -16.63 -58.33
CA GLY A 136 -15.62 -15.31 -58.18
C GLY A 136 -16.15 -14.95 -56.80
N GLU A 137 -15.68 -13.78 -56.37
CA GLU A 137 -16.28 -12.85 -55.41
C GLU A 137 -15.85 -13.04 -53.95
N ASP A 138 -14.86 -12.21 -53.60
CA ASP A 138 -14.36 -11.90 -52.27
C ASP A 138 -15.51 -11.74 -51.26
N ASP A 139 -15.55 -12.62 -50.26
CA ASP A 139 -16.33 -12.42 -49.04
C ASP A 139 -15.65 -11.33 -48.20
N VAL A 140 -15.79 -10.09 -48.67
CA VAL A 140 -15.39 -8.88 -47.95
C VAL A 140 -16.31 -8.77 -46.74
N ILE A 141 -15.82 -9.22 -45.59
CA ILE A 141 -16.46 -8.96 -44.30
C ILE A 141 -16.68 -7.43 -44.18
N PRO A 142 -17.92 -6.93 -44.11
CA PRO A 142 -18.16 -5.50 -43.96
C PRO A 142 -17.70 -5.06 -42.56
N ASP A 143 -16.69 -4.20 -42.55
CA ASP A 143 -15.95 -3.68 -41.38
C ASP A 143 -16.77 -2.70 -40.51
N ASP A 144 -18.07 -2.93 -40.35
CA ASP A 144 -18.96 -2.06 -39.57
C ASP A 144 -19.04 -2.46 -38.10
N ARG A 145 -18.54 -3.65 -37.72
CA ARG A 145 -18.52 -4.11 -36.32
C ARG A 145 -17.35 -3.54 -35.51
N LEU A 146 -16.24 -3.14 -36.12
CA LEU A 146 -15.09 -2.57 -35.41
C LEU A 146 -15.28 -1.09 -35.06
N ARG A 147 -16.09 -0.34 -35.82
CA ARG A 147 -16.35 1.08 -35.54
C ARG A 147 -17.05 1.33 -34.20
N LEU A 148 -17.78 0.37 -33.64
CA LEU A 148 -18.50 0.54 -32.37
C LEU A 148 -17.60 0.50 -31.13
N VAL A 149 -16.37 -0.02 -31.24
CA VAL A 149 -15.45 -0.21 -30.09
C VAL A 149 -14.47 0.96 -29.94
N PHE A 150 -14.20 1.70 -31.02
CA PHE A 150 -13.17 2.76 -31.04
C PHE A 150 -13.72 4.19 -30.98
N THR A 151 -15.01 4.36 -30.69
CA THR A 151 -15.57 5.68 -30.34
C THR A 151 -15.73 5.77 -28.81
N TRP A 152 -14.63 5.99 -28.11
CA TRP A 152 -14.65 6.63 -26.79
C TRP A 152 -13.45 7.56 -26.66
#